data_AF-A0A7S4ASA2-F1
#
_entry.id   AF-A0A7S4ASA2-F1
#
_cell.length_a   1.000
_cell.length_b   1.000
_cell.length_c   1.000
_cell.angle_alpha   90.00
_cell.angle_beta   90.00
_cell.angle_gamma   90.00
#
_symmetry.space_group_name_H-M   'P 1'
#
loop_
_entity.id
_entity.type
_entity.pdbx_description
1 polymer ?
#
loop_
_entity_poly.entity_id
_entity_poly.type
_entity_poly.pdbx_seq_one_letter_code
_entity_poly.pdbx_strand_id
1 'polypeptide(L)'
;VKLLATRSAMALAARRRPEAIANPGGAGTEEPATLSGCPRSLHVLWNEYETGIGGSKPAKYFTKEDRGKVKHKYSRRLVLWKAVERMIRRGADCDAAIQRIYDVYRPLHKVTAILNAMRIDERNGGHALLR
;
A
#
# COMPACT_ATOMS: atom_id res chain seq x y z
N VAL A 1 -2.80 69.88 -16.51
CA VAL A 1 -2.41 68.48 -16.77
C VAL A 1 -2.40 67.72 -15.45
N LYS A 2 -3.50 67.04 -15.11
CA LYS A 2 -3.65 66.23 -13.89
C LYS A 2 -4.23 64.89 -14.32
N LEU A 3 -3.45 63.82 -14.26
CA LEU A 3 -3.97 62.46 -14.30
C LEU A 3 -3.31 61.68 -13.16
N LEU A 4 -4.08 61.46 -12.08
CA LEU A 4 -3.80 60.41 -11.11
C LEU A 4 -3.99 59.07 -11.82
N ALA A 5 -2.90 58.37 -12.09
CA ALA A 5 -2.94 56.97 -12.51
C ALA A 5 -3.40 56.12 -11.32
N THR A 6 -4.67 55.75 -11.35
CA THR A 6 -5.35 54.94 -10.35
C THR A 6 -5.46 53.52 -10.91
N ARG A 7 -4.95 52.53 -10.16
CA ARG A 7 -5.26 51.08 -10.21
C ARG A 7 -4.84 50.32 -11.48
N SER A 8 -4.00 49.31 -11.32
CA SER A 8 -4.45 47.92 -11.26
C SER A 8 -3.29 46.94 -11.41
N ALA A 9 -3.33 45.93 -10.54
CA ALA A 9 -2.42 44.80 -10.49
C ALA A 9 -2.35 44.06 -11.83
N MET A 10 -1.13 43.84 -12.31
CA MET A 10 -0.87 42.89 -13.39
C MET A 10 -1.10 41.46 -12.93
N ALA A 11 -1.71 40.70 -13.84
CA ALA A 11 -2.12 39.32 -13.71
C ALA A 11 -0.95 38.33 -13.60
N LEU A 12 -1.13 37.29 -12.78
CA LEU A 12 -0.83 35.94 -13.24
C LEU A 12 -1.89 34.97 -12.72
N ALA A 13 -2.56 34.36 -13.68
CA ALA A 13 -3.68 33.47 -13.49
C ALA A 13 -3.33 32.24 -12.64
N ALA A 14 -4.32 31.88 -11.83
CA ALA A 14 -4.57 30.59 -11.21
C ALA A 14 -3.83 29.38 -11.83
N ARG A 15 -3.01 28.73 -11.00
CA ARG A 15 -2.81 27.28 -11.05
C ARG A 15 -2.90 26.69 -9.64
N ARG A 16 -4.05 26.91 -9.00
CA ARG A 16 -4.52 26.08 -7.89
C ARG A 16 -4.98 24.76 -8.55
N ARG A 17 -4.11 23.74 -8.65
CA ARG A 17 -4.54 22.40 -9.08
C ARG A 17 -5.47 21.83 -8.02
N PRO A 18 -6.72 21.50 -8.33
CA PRO A 18 -7.51 20.59 -7.53
C PRO A 18 -7.29 19.17 -8.08
N GLU A 19 -6.42 18.39 -7.46
CA GLU A 19 -6.41 16.93 -7.67
C GLU A 19 -7.23 16.27 -6.56
N ALA A 20 -8.50 16.69 -6.48
CA ALA A 20 -9.55 15.84 -5.94
C ALA A 20 -9.77 14.75 -6.99
N ILE A 21 -9.19 13.57 -6.78
CA ILE A 21 -9.50 12.39 -7.58
C ILE A 21 -10.97 12.10 -7.36
N ALA A 22 -11.78 12.53 -8.33
CA ALA A 22 -13.10 12.01 -8.57
C ALA A 22 -12.96 10.49 -8.63
N ASN A 23 -13.60 9.79 -7.70
CA ASN A 23 -13.92 8.38 -7.90
C ASN A 23 -15.31 8.36 -8.54
N PRO A 24 -15.42 8.29 -9.88
CA PRO A 24 -16.70 7.99 -10.48
C PRO A 24 -17.05 6.56 -10.06
N GLY A 25 -18.17 6.43 -9.35
CA GLY A 25 -18.78 5.13 -9.11
C GLY A 25 -18.94 4.40 -10.45
N GLY A 26 -18.05 3.44 -10.69
CA GLY A 26 -18.16 2.47 -11.77
C GLY A 26 -19.12 1.38 -11.34
N ALA A 27 -20.18 1.23 -12.11
CA ALA A 27 -21.28 0.32 -11.91
C ALA A 27 -20.84 -1.17 -11.82
N GLY A 28 -21.43 -1.90 -10.88
CA GLY A 28 -22.05 -3.19 -11.21
C GLY A 28 -21.25 -4.49 -11.12
N THR A 29 -19.97 -4.48 -10.77
CA THR A 29 -19.28 -5.71 -10.33
C THR A 29 -18.67 -5.45 -8.97
N GLU A 30 -19.31 -5.96 -7.92
CA GLU A 30 -18.74 -6.00 -6.56
C GLU A 30 -17.49 -6.89 -6.61
N GLU A 31 -16.36 -6.32 -7.02
CA GLU A 31 -15.09 -7.04 -7.07
C GLU A 31 -14.83 -7.60 -5.68
N PRO A 32 -14.88 -8.93 -5.51
CA PRO A 32 -14.98 -9.51 -4.19
C PRO A 32 -13.68 -9.20 -3.44
N ALA A 33 -13.79 -8.64 -2.23
CA ALA A 33 -12.64 -8.33 -1.37
C ALA A 33 -12.04 -9.62 -0.77
N THR A 34 -11.56 -10.50 -1.65
CA THR A 34 -11.07 -11.82 -1.29
C THR A 34 -9.56 -11.80 -1.18
N LEU A 35 -9.06 -12.47 -0.14
CA LEU A 35 -7.65 -12.72 0.04
C LEU A 35 -7.34 -14.19 -0.27
N SER A 36 -6.27 -14.45 -1.02
CA SER A 36 -5.78 -15.77 -1.41
C SER A 36 -5.76 -16.74 -0.22
N GLY A 37 -6.18 -17.98 -0.41
CA GLY A 37 -6.14 -19.00 0.63
C GLY A 37 -4.72 -19.43 1.00
N CYS A 38 -3.91 -19.71 -0.02
CA CYS A 38 -2.58 -20.30 0.10
C CYS A 38 -1.55 -19.50 -0.73
N PRO A 39 -0.99 -18.41 -0.19
CA PRO A 39 0.04 -17.66 -0.88
C PRO A 39 1.32 -18.52 -0.98
N ARG A 40 1.74 -18.84 -2.22
CA ARG A 40 2.97 -19.61 -2.47
C ARG A 40 4.25 -18.81 -2.20
N SER A 41 4.22 -17.49 -2.31
CA SER A 41 5.39 -16.63 -2.14
C SER A 41 5.03 -15.25 -1.59
N LEU A 42 6.05 -14.52 -1.10
CA LEU A 42 5.89 -13.12 -0.67
C LEU A 42 5.53 -12.18 -1.84
N HIS A 43 6.00 -12.48 -3.06
CA HIS A 43 5.63 -11.74 -4.27
C HIS A 43 4.12 -11.80 -4.54
N VAL A 44 3.49 -12.96 -4.38
CA VAL A 44 2.03 -13.11 -4.53
C VAL A 44 1.29 -12.27 -3.49
N LEU A 45 1.82 -12.17 -2.27
CA LEU A 45 1.24 -11.34 -1.21
C LEU A 45 1.36 -9.85 -1.52
N TRP A 46 2.48 -9.40 -2.10
CA TRP A 46 2.62 -8.02 -2.53
C TRP A 46 1.68 -7.69 -3.70
N ASN A 47 1.62 -8.57 -4.71
CA ASN A 47 0.72 -8.40 -5.85
C ASN A 47 -0.75 -8.29 -5.40
N GLU A 48 -1.16 -9.08 -4.42
CA GLU A 48 -2.49 -8.97 -3.78
C GLU A 48 -2.78 -7.58 -3.20
N TYR A 49 -1.74 -6.91 -2.68
CA TYR A 49 -1.86 -5.57 -2.11
C TYR A 49 -1.93 -4.48 -3.19
N GLU A 50 -1.11 -4.61 -4.23
CA GLU A 50 -0.96 -3.59 -5.26
C GLU A 50 -2.06 -3.63 -6.33
N THR A 51 -2.34 -4.83 -6.85
CA THR A 51 -3.28 -5.06 -7.96
C THR A 51 -4.51 -5.85 -7.56
N GLY A 52 -4.46 -6.61 -6.47
CA GLY A 52 -5.47 -7.62 -6.16
C GLY A 52 -5.21 -8.94 -6.89
N ILE A 53 -6.09 -9.93 -6.70
CA ILE A 53 -5.96 -11.27 -7.29
C ILE A 53 -7.24 -11.60 -8.05
N GLY A 54 -7.14 -11.95 -9.33
CA GLY A 54 -8.25 -12.51 -10.10
C GLY A 54 -9.46 -11.59 -10.24
N GLY A 55 -9.23 -10.28 -10.46
CA GLY A 55 -10.26 -9.24 -10.52
C GLY A 55 -10.52 -8.56 -9.17
N SER A 56 -10.33 -9.27 -8.06
CA SER A 56 -10.60 -8.75 -6.72
C SER A 56 -9.98 -7.38 -6.45
N LYS A 57 -10.73 -6.55 -5.70
CA LYS A 57 -10.27 -5.24 -5.25
C LYS A 57 -8.85 -5.36 -4.65
N PRO A 58 -7.91 -4.45 -4.98
CA PRO A 58 -6.59 -4.45 -4.36
C PRO A 58 -6.70 -4.28 -2.84
N ALA A 59 -5.88 -5.00 -2.06
CA ALA A 59 -5.99 -4.94 -0.60
C ALA A 59 -5.66 -3.55 -0.02
N LYS A 60 -4.93 -2.69 -0.75
CA LYS A 60 -4.73 -1.28 -0.35
C LYS A 60 -6.02 -0.45 -0.33
N TYR A 61 -7.02 -0.84 -1.12
CA TYR A 61 -8.32 -0.16 -1.23
C TYR A 61 -9.44 -0.82 -0.43
N PHE A 62 -9.14 -1.85 0.38
CA PHE A 62 -10.16 -2.49 1.20
C PHE A 62 -10.77 -1.49 2.19
N THR A 63 -12.10 -1.40 2.20
CA THR A 63 -12.86 -0.62 3.17
C THR A 63 -12.90 -1.33 4.52
N LYS A 64 -13.46 -0.69 5.55
CA LYS A 64 -13.54 -1.27 6.90
C LYS A 64 -14.42 -2.53 6.92
N GLU A 65 -15.48 -2.51 6.13
CA GLU A 65 -16.45 -3.61 5.96
C GLU A 65 -15.77 -4.82 5.30
N ASP A 66 -15.03 -4.57 4.21
CA ASP A 66 -14.24 -5.57 3.49
C ASP A 66 -13.18 -6.20 4.40
N ARG A 67 -12.43 -5.37 5.14
CA ARG A 67 -11.43 -5.84 6.12
C ARG A 67 -12.06 -6.66 7.24
N GLY A 68 -13.31 -6.37 7.64
CA GLY A 68 -14.04 -7.13 8.64
C GLY A 68 -14.23 -8.59 8.25
N LYS A 69 -14.59 -8.83 6.98
CA LYS A 69 -14.81 -10.18 6.41
C LYS A 69 -13.53 -11.02 6.38
N VAL A 70 -12.39 -10.40 6.10
CA VAL A 70 -11.08 -11.08 5.97
C VAL A 70 -10.09 -10.74 7.10
N LYS A 71 -10.58 -10.35 8.28
CA LYS A 71 -9.78 -9.73 9.36
C LYS A 71 -8.52 -10.52 9.74
N HIS A 72 -8.63 -11.84 9.86
CA HIS A 72 -7.54 -12.70 10.31
C HIS A 72 -6.44 -12.80 9.25
N LYS A 73 -6.81 -12.94 7.98
CA LYS A 73 -5.87 -12.97 6.86
C LYS A 73 -5.21 -11.60 6.69
N TYR A 74 -6.02 -10.53 6.70
CA TYR A 74 -5.56 -9.16 6.52
C TYR A 74 -4.56 -8.75 7.61
N SER A 75 -4.90 -8.95 8.88
CA SER A 75 -4.02 -8.57 10.01
C SER A 75 -2.64 -9.23 9.95
N ARG A 76 -2.58 -10.53 9.59
CA ARG A 76 -1.32 -11.26 9.47
C ARG A 76 -0.47 -10.77 8.29
N ARG A 77 -1.09 -10.40 7.17
CA ARG A 77 -0.40 -9.93 5.95
C ARG A 77 0.00 -8.45 6.02
N LEU A 78 -0.72 -7.67 6.83
CA LEU A 78 -0.48 -6.23 6.97
C LEU A 78 0.96 -5.89 7.35
N VAL A 79 1.62 -6.72 8.16
CA VAL A 79 3.02 -6.50 8.58
C VAL A 79 3.96 -6.52 7.38
N LEU A 80 3.77 -7.49 6.48
CA LEU A 80 4.54 -7.59 5.23
C LEU A 80 4.28 -6.37 4.34
N TRP A 81 3.01 -6.05 4.08
CA TRP A 81 2.65 -4.93 3.20
C TRP A 81 3.21 -3.61 3.70
N LYS A 82 3.12 -3.34 5.02
CA LYS A 82 3.71 -2.15 5.63
C LYS A 82 5.24 -2.12 5.55
N ALA A 83 5.91 -3.27 5.71
CA ALA A 83 7.37 -3.35 5.61
C ALA A 83 7.83 -3.05 4.18
N VAL A 84 7.19 -3.65 3.18
CA VAL A 84 7.50 -3.41 1.76
C VAL A 84 7.19 -1.96 1.38
N GLU A 85 6.03 -1.42 1.77
CA GLU A 85 5.67 -0.02 1.51
C GLU A 85 6.68 0.97 2.16
N ARG A 86 7.17 0.68 3.37
CA ARG A 86 8.23 1.48 4.00
C ARG A 86 9.54 1.46 3.19
N MET A 87 9.94 0.30 2.68
CA MET A 87 11.14 0.18 1.85
C MET A 87 10.99 0.91 0.52
N ILE A 88 9.82 0.79 -0.12
CA ILE A 88 9.52 1.50 -1.38
C ILE A 88 9.54 3.02 -1.17
N ARG A 89 8.96 3.52 -0.08
CA ARG A 89 9.03 4.95 0.28
C ARG A 89 10.46 5.47 0.47
N ARG A 90 11.41 4.59 0.80
CA ARG A 90 12.85 4.92 0.93
C ARG A 90 13.61 4.80 -0.40
N GLY A 91 12.93 4.46 -1.49
CA GLY A 91 13.51 4.34 -2.83
C GLY A 91 14.03 2.94 -3.17
N ALA A 92 13.63 1.90 -2.43
CA ALA A 92 13.91 0.51 -2.84
C ALA A 92 12.82 -0.02 -3.79
N ASP A 93 13.20 -0.88 -4.72
CA ASP A 93 12.23 -1.60 -5.54
C ASP A 93 11.51 -2.68 -4.75
N CYS A 94 10.32 -3.07 -5.21
CA CYS A 94 9.53 -4.13 -4.58
C CYS A 94 10.30 -5.45 -4.49
N ASP A 95 10.93 -5.88 -5.59
CA ASP A 95 11.70 -7.13 -5.63
C ASP A 95 12.89 -7.08 -4.67
N ALA A 96 13.59 -5.94 -4.62
CA ALA A 96 14.68 -5.72 -3.68
C ALA A 96 14.21 -5.76 -2.22
N ALA A 97 13.04 -5.18 -1.93
CA ALA A 97 12.43 -5.21 -0.61
C ALA A 97 12.05 -6.64 -0.20
N ILE A 98 11.44 -7.41 -1.10
CA ILE A 98 11.05 -8.80 -0.84
C ILE A 98 12.29 -9.67 -0.66
N GLN A 99 13.33 -9.48 -1.47
CA GLN A 99 14.60 -10.21 -1.35
C GLN A 99 15.25 -9.96 0.02
N ARG A 100 15.29 -8.71 0.50
CA ARG A 100 15.80 -8.38 1.83
C ARG A 100 15.02 -9.08 2.95
N ILE A 101 13.70 -9.17 2.82
CA ILE A 101 12.87 -9.91 3.78
C ILE A 101 13.21 -11.40 3.75
N TYR A 102 13.38 -11.99 2.57
CA TYR A 102 13.83 -13.38 2.45
C TYR A 102 15.22 -13.60 3.06
N ASP A 103 16.15 -12.66 2.89
CA ASP A 103 17.50 -12.81 3.43
C ASP A 103 17.53 -12.71 4.96
N VAL A 104 16.72 -11.80 5.54
CA VAL A 104 16.57 -11.68 7.01
C VAL A 104 15.94 -12.93 7.61
N TYR A 105 14.88 -13.44 7.00
CA TYR A 105 14.13 -14.61 7.51
C TYR A 105 14.53 -15.91 6.83
N ARG A 106 15.71 -15.98 6.20
CA ARG A 106 16.19 -17.09 5.36
C ARG A 106 16.04 -18.49 5.98
N PRO A 107 16.25 -18.70 7.30
CA PRO A 107 16.02 -20.02 7.92
C PRO A 107 14.57 -20.51 7.84
N LEU A 108 13.62 -19.61 7.55
CA LEU A 108 12.18 -19.91 7.48
C LEU A 108 11.76 -20.15 6.03
N HIS A 109 11.50 -21.42 5.69
CA HIS A 109 11.10 -21.80 4.33
C HIS A 109 9.61 -21.56 4.04
N LYS A 110 8.78 -21.39 5.07
CA LYS A 110 7.32 -21.24 4.92
C LYS A 110 6.92 -19.77 5.03
N VAL A 111 6.15 -19.28 4.06
CA VAL A 111 5.59 -17.91 4.04
C VAL A 111 4.86 -17.58 5.35
N THR A 112 4.10 -18.52 5.91
CA THR A 112 3.41 -18.34 7.19
C THR A 112 4.36 -18.18 8.37
N ALA A 113 5.50 -18.87 8.36
CA ALA A 113 6.52 -18.75 9.40
C ALA A 113 7.21 -17.38 9.32
N ILE A 114 7.55 -16.92 8.11
CA ILE A 114 8.11 -15.58 7.87
C ILE A 114 7.13 -14.51 8.38
N LEU A 115 5.85 -14.57 8.01
CA LEU A 115 4.85 -13.60 8.46
C LEU A 115 4.67 -13.58 9.99
N ASN A 116 4.75 -14.74 10.63
CA ASN A 116 4.66 -14.82 12.09
C ASN A 116 5.90 -14.22 12.77
N ALA A 117 7.11 -14.51 12.24
CA ALA A 117 8.36 -13.92 12.73
C ALA A 117 8.36 -12.39 12.58
N MET A 118 8.00 -11.89 11.39
CA MET A 118 7.84 -10.45 11.14
C MET A 118 6.87 -9.79 12.13
N ARG A 119 5.77 -10.47 12.47
CA ARG A 119 4.77 -9.94 13.41
C ARG A 119 5.30 -9.86 14.84
N ILE A 120 6.14 -10.81 15.25
CA ILE A 120 6.83 -10.77 16.55
C ILE A 120 7.83 -9.62 16.55
N ASP A 121 8.63 -9.48 15.49
CA ASP A 121 9.62 -8.42 15.39
C ASP A 121 8.96 -7.04 15.40
N GLU A 122 7.87 -6.85 14.66
CA GLU A 122 7.12 -5.59 14.65
C GLU A 122 6.59 -5.21 16.03
N ARG A 123 6.18 -6.20 16.85
CA ARG A 123 5.80 -5.98 18.25
C ARG A 123 7.00 -5.54 19.11
N ASN A 124 8.19 -6.03 18.79
CA ASN A 124 9.43 -5.73 19.48
C ASN A 124 10.15 -4.47 18.93
N GLY A 125 9.47 -3.66 18.10
CA GLY A 125 10.01 -2.43 17.52
C GLY A 125 10.50 -2.55 16.06
N GLY A 126 10.18 -3.66 15.39
CA GLY A 126 10.55 -3.95 13.99
C GLY A 126 11.98 -4.46 13.85
N HIS A 127 12.24 -5.25 12.80
CA HIS A 127 13.56 -5.80 12.52
C HIS A 127 14.52 -4.70 12.05
N ALA A 128 15.71 -4.59 12.65
CA ALA A 128 16.65 -3.48 12.41
C ALA A 128 17.03 -3.30 10.92
N LEU A 129 17.20 -4.39 10.18
CA LEU A 129 17.53 -4.37 8.75
C LEU A 129 16.37 -4.00 7.82
N LEU A 130 15.14 -3.98 8.34
CA LEU A 130 13.92 -3.66 7.61
C LEU A 130 13.33 -2.30 8.02
N ARG A 131 14.04 -1.53 8.85
CA ARG A 131 13.70 -0.14 9.21
C ARG A 131 14.23 0.80 8.14
#